data_AF-A0A352RWE2-F1
#
_entry.id   AF-A0A352RWE2-F1
#
_cell.length_a   1.000
_cell.length_b   1.000
_cell.length_c   1.000
_cell.angle_alpha   90.00
_cell.angle_beta   90.00
_cell.angle_gamma   90.00
#
_symmetry.space_group_name_H-M   'P 1'
#
loop_
_entity.id
_entity.type
_entity.pdbx_description
1 polymer ?
#
loop_
_entity_poly.entity_id
_entity_poly.type
_entity_poly.pdbx_seq_one_letter_code
_entity_poly.pdbx_strand_id
1 'polypeptide(L)'
;SPARALPTQERLLADRDDHRIERGARDVMPPDNPWGFKRKVPRYLYDHGELHNLTIGRGTLSEEERYKVEDHIVQTQIMLSRLPFPKHLRNVPEIAGGHHEKMDGTGYPRGLTRNQMSPLARMMAIADIFEALTAADRPYKKAKTLSESIGIMARLKAQQHIDGELFDLFLTSGVYREYAQRYLDPAQIDEVDTEDYVDAA
;
A
#
# COMPACT_ATOMS: atom_id res chain seq x y z
N SER A 1 -5.66 -32.03 -17.56
CA SER A 1 -6.81 -32.90 -17.84
C SER A 1 -6.73 -33.46 -19.25
N PRO A 2 -7.19 -34.70 -19.51
CA PRO A 2 -7.18 -35.28 -20.86
C PRO A 2 -8.08 -34.46 -21.80
N ALA A 3 -7.71 -34.39 -23.07
CA ALA A 3 -8.46 -33.65 -24.08
C ALA A 3 -9.88 -34.23 -24.24
N ARG A 4 -10.90 -33.37 -24.20
CA ARG A 4 -12.30 -33.77 -24.41
C ARG A 4 -12.55 -34.05 -25.90
N ALA A 5 -13.40 -35.03 -26.19
CA ALA A 5 -13.82 -35.33 -27.57
C ALA A 5 -14.62 -34.16 -28.16
N LEU A 6 -14.34 -33.82 -29.42
CA LEU A 6 -14.96 -32.69 -30.12
C LEU A 6 -16.13 -33.16 -31.03
N PRO A 7 -17.22 -32.36 -31.15
CA PRO A 7 -17.43 -31.07 -30.48
C PRO A 7 -17.79 -31.26 -28.99
N THR A 8 -17.36 -30.32 -28.15
CA THR A 8 -17.69 -30.29 -26.71
C THR A 8 -18.40 -29.00 -26.36
N GLN A 9 -19.29 -29.04 -25.36
CA GLN A 9 -19.95 -27.85 -24.82
C GLN A 9 -19.12 -27.29 -23.66
N GLU A 10 -18.87 -25.98 -23.68
CA GLU A 10 -18.14 -25.28 -22.64
C GLU A 10 -18.98 -24.12 -22.11
N ARG A 11 -18.73 -23.73 -20.86
CA ARG A 11 -19.35 -22.52 -20.29
C ARG A 11 -18.68 -21.29 -20.91
N LEU A 12 -19.47 -20.24 -21.12
CA LEU A 12 -18.95 -18.96 -21.61
C LEU A 12 -17.92 -18.34 -20.65
N LEU A 13 -18.14 -18.48 -19.34
CA LEU A 13 -17.21 -18.07 -18.30
C LEU A 13 -16.88 -19.28 -17.41
N ALA A 14 -15.60 -19.57 -17.22
CA ALA A 14 -15.14 -20.65 -16.38
C ALA A 14 -13.73 -20.42 -15.82
N ASP A 15 -13.53 -20.84 -14.57
CA ASP A 15 -12.19 -21.03 -14.04
C ASP A 15 -11.69 -22.42 -14.47
N ARG A 16 -10.60 -22.44 -15.24
CA ARG A 16 -10.00 -23.67 -15.74
C ARG A 16 -8.65 -23.92 -15.08
N ASP A 17 -8.24 -25.19 -15.02
CA ASP A 17 -6.96 -25.57 -14.41
C ASP A 17 -5.76 -24.93 -15.13
N ASP A 18 -5.85 -24.73 -16.45
CA ASP A 18 -4.81 -24.07 -17.25
C ASP A 18 -4.76 -22.55 -17.10
N HIS A 19 -5.70 -21.95 -16.38
CA HIS A 19 -5.63 -20.54 -15.99
C HIS A 19 -4.78 -20.31 -14.72
N ARG A 20 -4.46 -21.38 -13.98
CA ARG A 20 -3.75 -21.31 -12.71
C ARG A 20 -2.27 -21.59 -12.91
N ILE A 21 -1.45 -20.60 -12.56
CA ILE A 21 0.00 -20.70 -12.62
C ILE A 21 0.52 -21.03 -11.23
N GLU A 22 1.12 -22.21 -11.08
CA GLU A 22 1.68 -22.67 -9.80
C GLU A 22 2.93 -21.86 -9.41
N ARG A 23 3.15 -21.70 -8.10
CA ARG A 23 4.38 -21.09 -7.57
C ARG A 23 5.54 -22.05 -7.66
N GLY A 24 6.70 -21.55 -8.08
CA GLY A 24 7.96 -22.26 -7.95
C GLY A 24 8.58 -22.08 -6.56
N ALA A 25 9.60 -22.89 -6.25
CA ALA A 25 10.34 -22.78 -4.99
C ALA A 25 11.00 -21.39 -4.78
N ARG A 26 11.27 -20.65 -5.87
CA ARG A 26 11.85 -19.30 -5.81
C ARG A 26 10.81 -18.21 -5.49
N ASP A 27 9.53 -18.52 -5.64
CA ASP A 27 8.42 -17.57 -5.42
C ASP A 27 7.89 -17.59 -3.99
N VAL A 28 8.48 -18.44 -3.14
CA VAL A 28 8.10 -18.63 -1.74
C VAL A 28 9.27 -18.23 -0.86
N MET A 29 9.06 -17.23 -0.02
CA MET A 29 10.04 -16.84 0.98
C MET A 29 9.95 -17.77 2.21
N PRO A 30 11.08 -18.21 2.78
CA PRO A 30 11.05 -19.03 4.00
C PRO A 30 10.35 -18.33 5.18
N PRO A 31 9.60 -19.06 6.01
CA PRO A 31 8.97 -18.50 7.21
C PRO A 31 9.97 -17.86 8.19
N ASP A 32 11.20 -18.37 8.23
CA ASP A 32 12.33 -17.92 9.05
C ASP A 32 13.24 -16.92 8.33
N ASN A 33 12.70 -16.18 7.34
CA ASN A 33 13.48 -15.19 6.62
C ASN A 33 14.11 -14.14 7.56
N PRO A 34 15.36 -13.71 7.30
CA PRO A 34 16.11 -12.85 8.21
C PRO A 34 15.53 -11.43 8.35
N TRP A 35 14.58 -11.05 7.50
CA TRP A 35 13.92 -9.75 7.54
C TRP A 35 12.62 -9.75 8.35
N GLY A 36 12.13 -10.91 8.79
CA GLY A 36 10.92 -11.04 9.60
C GLY A 36 9.61 -10.71 8.83
N PHE A 37 9.59 -10.88 7.51
CA PHE A 37 8.36 -10.67 6.72
C PHE A 37 7.32 -11.75 7.02
N LYS A 38 6.06 -11.34 7.12
CA LYS A 38 4.92 -12.18 7.55
C LYS A 38 3.74 -12.14 6.56
N ARG A 39 3.99 -11.76 5.32
CA ARG A 39 2.95 -11.64 4.29
C ARG A 39 2.31 -13.00 4.01
N LYS A 40 0.99 -13.04 3.92
CA LYS A 40 0.26 -14.22 3.46
C LYS A 40 0.55 -14.44 1.98
N VAL A 41 1.16 -15.57 1.65
CA VAL A 41 1.46 -15.95 0.26
C VAL A 41 0.21 -16.61 -0.34
N PRO A 42 -0.38 -16.08 -1.44
CA PRO A 42 -1.48 -16.72 -2.14
C PRO A 42 -1.08 -18.09 -2.69
N ARG A 43 -2.04 -18.98 -2.93
CA ARG A 43 -1.74 -20.35 -3.41
C ARG A 43 -1.02 -20.33 -4.75
N TYR A 44 -1.61 -19.66 -5.73
CA TYR A 44 -1.06 -19.60 -7.09
C TYR A 44 -0.15 -18.39 -7.25
N LEU A 45 0.78 -18.47 -8.19
CA LEU A 45 1.59 -17.33 -8.62
C LEU A 45 0.70 -16.31 -9.33
N TYR A 46 -0.17 -16.81 -10.20
CA TYR A 46 -1.25 -16.08 -10.86
C TYR A 46 -2.47 -17.00 -11.02
N ASP A 47 -3.66 -16.45 -10.86
CA ASP A 47 -4.91 -17.11 -11.21
C ASP A 47 -5.65 -16.25 -12.26
N HIS A 48 -5.61 -16.70 -13.52
CA HIS A 48 -6.28 -16.03 -14.63
C HIS A 48 -7.72 -16.54 -14.83
N GLY A 49 -8.31 -17.20 -13.82
CA GLY A 49 -9.70 -17.63 -13.82
C GLY A 49 -10.64 -16.48 -14.14
N GLU A 50 -11.55 -16.68 -15.09
CA GLU A 50 -12.45 -15.62 -15.55
C GLU A 50 -13.42 -15.22 -14.45
N LEU A 51 -13.99 -16.19 -13.72
CA LEU A 51 -14.91 -15.93 -12.63
C LEU A 51 -14.16 -15.40 -11.40
N HIS A 52 -12.96 -15.93 -11.12
CA HIS A 52 -12.08 -15.39 -10.06
C HIS A 52 -11.83 -13.89 -10.25
N ASN A 53 -11.42 -13.49 -11.46
CA ASN A 53 -11.13 -12.09 -11.76
C ASN A 53 -12.39 -11.20 -11.78
N LEU A 54 -13.54 -11.72 -12.20
CA LEU A 54 -14.81 -10.97 -12.22
C LEU A 54 -15.50 -10.86 -10.86
N THR A 55 -15.09 -11.63 -9.85
CA THR A 55 -15.70 -11.66 -8.51
C THR A 55 -14.96 -10.81 -7.47
N ILE A 56 -13.96 -10.02 -7.89
CA ILE A 56 -13.21 -9.10 -7.01
C ILE A 56 -14.17 -8.05 -6.43
N GLY A 57 -14.44 -8.16 -5.12
CA GLY A 57 -15.41 -7.29 -4.45
C GLY A 57 -14.95 -5.84 -4.20
N ARG A 58 -13.63 -5.58 -4.21
CA ARG A 58 -13.05 -4.23 -4.02
C ARG A 58 -11.75 -4.05 -4.79
N GLY A 59 -11.66 -2.92 -5.49
CA GLY A 59 -10.51 -2.62 -6.34
C GLY A 59 -10.50 -3.47 -7.60
N THR A 60 -9.32 -3.62 -8.20
CA THR A 60 -9.14 -4.28 -9.51
C THR A 60 -8.09 -5.38 -9.48
N LEU A 61 -7.58 -5.73 -8.29
CA LEU A 61 -6.49 -6.68 -8.13
C LEU A 61 -6.99 -7.91 -7.36
N SER A 62 -6.71 -9.08 -7.91
CA SER A 62 -6.80 -10.38 -7.23
C SER A 62 -5.82 -10.47 -6.06
N GLU A 63 -5.91 -11.54 -5.25
CA GLU A 63 -4.98 -11.76 -4.12
C GLU A 63 -3.54 -11.95 -4.64
N GLU A 64 -3.38 -12.66 -5.76
CA GLU A 64 -2.11 -12.92 -6.44
C GLU A 64 -1.45 -11.64 -6.96
N GLU A 65 -2.23 -10.79 -7.66
CA GLU A 65 -1.74 -9.52 -8.20
C GLU A 65 -1.42 -8.54 -7.09
N ARG A 66 -2.28 -8.43 -6.08
CA ARG A 66 -2.01 -7.62 -4.88
C ARG A 66 -0.71 -8.09 -4.22
N TYR A 67 -0.54 -9.40 -4.06
CA TYR A 67 0.68 -9.95 -3.48
C TYR A 67 1.92 -9.52 -4.27
N LYS A 68 1.84 -9.49 -5.61
CA LYS A 68 2.94 -9.09 -6.47
C LYS A 68 3.23 -7.59 -6.42
N VAL A 69 2.19 -6.76 -6.40
CA VAL A 69 2.34 -5.29 -6.31
C VAL A 69 2.99 -4.90 -4.99
N GLU A 70 2.52 -5.44 -3.87
CA GLU A 70 3.07 -5.18 -2.53
C GLU A 70 4.52 -5.68 -2.36
N ASP A 71 5.01 -6.56 -3.25
CA ASP A 71 6.38 -7.08 -3.22
C ASP A 71 7.44 -5.97 -3.39
N HIS A 72 7.08 -4.81 -3.96
CA HIS A 72 8.01 -3.68 -4.09
C HIS A 72 8.59 -3.22 -2.74
N ILE A 73 7.83 -3.34 -1.64
CA ILE A 73 8.31 -3.01 -0.29
C ILE A 73 9.28 -4.06 0.24
N VAL A 74 8.99 -5.34 -0.03
CA VAL A 74 9.89 -6.45 0.29
C VAL A 74 11.24 -6.25 -0.42
N GLN A 75 11.20 -5.98 -1.73
CA GLN A 75 12.40 -5.75 -2.52
C GLN A 75 13.15 -4.49 -2.06
N THR A 76 12.43 -3.40 -1.76
CA THR A 76 13.01 -2.16 -1.20
C THR A 76 13.80 -2.44 0.08
N GLN A 77 13.18 -3.12 1.06
CA GLN A 77 13.87 -3.47 2.30
C GLN A 77 15.09 -4.35 2.03
N ILE A 78 14.97 -5.37 1.18
CA ILE A 78 16.06 -6.29 0.85
C ILE A 78 17.24 -5.56 0.19
N MET A 79 16.97 -4.71 -0.79
CA MET A 79 17.99 -3.95 -1.51
C MET A 79 18.68 -2.95 -0.58
N LEU A 80 17.90 -2.11 0.11
CA LEU A 80 18.45 -1.05 0.96
C LEU A 80 19.22 -1.62 2.16
N SER A 81 18.80 -2.75 2.72
CA SER A 81 19.52 -3.38 3.84
C SER A 81 20.93 -3.89 3.47
N ARG A 82 21.25 -4.01 2.17
CA ARG A 82 22.57 -4.42 1.68
C ARG A 82 23.48 -3.23 1.35
N LEU A 83 22.96 -2.01 1.35
CA LEU A 83 23.75 -0.83 1.04
C LEU A 83 24.54 -0.36 2.28
N PRO A 84 25.80 0.08 2.11
CA PRO A 84 26.64 0.53 3.22
C PRO A 84 26.30 1.97 3.62
N PHE A 85 25.16 2.17 4.27
CA PHE A 85 24.74 3.50 4.72
C PHE A 85 25.69 4.07 5.79
N PRO A 86 26.02 5.38 5.74
CA PRO A 86 26.68 6.05 6.85
C PRO A 86 25.76 6.05 8.09
N LYS A 87 26.35 6.23 9.28
CA LYS A 87 25.61 6.12 10.57
C LYS A 87 24.32 6.95 10.63
N HIS A 88 24.30 8.14 10.04
CA HIS A 88 23.13 9.03 10.06
C HIS A 88 22.00 8.59 9.10
N LEU A 89 22.27 7.69 8.15
CA LEU A 89 21.28 7.11 7.22
C LEU A 89 20.98 5.64 7.49
N ARG A 90 21.48 5.06 8.59
CA ARG A 90 21.34 3.63 8.88
C ARG A 90 19.88 3.15 8.97
N ASN A 91 18.94 4.05 9.23
CA ASN A 91 17.51 3.76 9.36
C ASN A 91 16.74 3.83 8.03
N VAL A 92 17.37 4.28 6.94
CA VAL A 92 16.72 4.38 5.61
C VAL A 92 16.00 3.09 5.20
N PRO A 93 16.57 1.88 5.38
CA PRO A 93 15.84 0.65 5.06
C PRO A 93 14.55 0.46 5.86
N GLU A 94 14.52 0.85 7.13
CA GLU A 94 13.31 0.74 7.98
C GLU A 94 12.26 1.77 7.60
N ILE A 95 12.66 3.01 7.34
CA ILE A 95 11.74 4.09 6.93
C ILE A 95 11.09 3.73 5.58
N ALA A 96 11.91 3.34 4.60
CA ALA A 96 11.44 2.98 3.27
C ALA A 96 10.74 1.61 3.23
N GLY A 97 11.15 0.63 4.06
CA GLY A 97 10.51 -0.68 4.11
C GLY A 97 9.26 -0.74 4.98
N GLY A 98 9.05 0.26 5.85
CA GLY A 98 7.98 0.27 6.85
C GLY A 98 6.81 1.20 6.55
N HIS A 99 6.85 2.02 5.50
CA HIS A 99 5.80 3.02 5.23
C HIS A 99 4.44 2.45 4.79
N HIS A 100 4.35 1.13 4.54
CA HIS A 100 3.10 0.40 4.31
C HIS A 100 2.59 -0.38 5.54
N GLU A 101 3.29 -0.29 6.67
CA GLU A 101 2.80 -0.78 7.95
C GLU A 101 1.70 0.14 8.48
N LYS A 102 0.77 -0.43 9.25
CA LYS A 102 -0.41 0.26 9.80
C LYS A 102 -0.38 0.19 11.32
N MET A 103 -1.01 1.14 12.00
CA MET A 103 -0.89 1.25 13.46
C MET A 103 -1.50 0.06 14.20
N ASP A 104 -2.49 -0.59 13.58
CA ASP A 104 -3.18 -1.79 14.06
C ASP A 104 -2.48 -3.13 13.74
N GLY A 105 -1.36 -3.11 13.01
CA GLY A 105 -0.64 -4.32 12.60
C GLY A 105 -1.21 -5.04 11.38
N THR A 106 -2.24 -4.52 10.72
CA THR A 106 -2.80 -5.10 9.48
C THR A 106 -2.02 -4.69 8.22
N GLY A 107 -0.95 -3.92 8.39
CA GLY A 107 -0.04 -3.51 7.32
C GLY A 107 0.97 -4.58 6.93
N TYR A 108 1.91 -4.21 6.09
CA TYR A 108 2.91 -5.12 5.53
C TYR A 108 4.27 -4.40 5.38
N PRO A 109 5.40 -5.13 5.31
CA PRO A 109 5.55 -6.58 5.10
C PRO A 109 5.70 -7.43 6.38
N ARG A 110 5.87 -6.82 7.55
CA ARG A 110 6.13 -7.49 8.83
C ARG A 110 4.91 -7.52 9.76
N GLY A 111 3.90 -6.70 9.52
CA GLY A 111 2.71 -6.58 10.37
C GLY A 111 3.08 -5.94 11.71
N LEU A 112 3.78 -4.80 11.64
CA LEU A 112 4.20 -4.04 12.82
C LEU A 112 3.03 -3.22 13.35
N THR A 113 2.90 -3.15 14.66
CA THR A 113 2.00 -2.20 15.34
C THR A 113 2.68 -0.85 15.55
N ARG A 114 1.90 0.18 15.87
CA ARG A 114 2.40 1.56 16.14
C ARG A 114 3.70 1.60 16.96
N ASN A 115 3.73 0.91 18.10
CA ASN A 115 4.83 0.95 19.06
C ASN A 115 6.11 0.25 18.57
N GLN A 116 6.02 -0.52 17.49
CA GLN A 116 7.13 -1.24 16.89
C GLN A 116 7.77 -0.46 15.73
N MET A 117 7.16 0.66 15.32
CA MET A 117 7.62 1.50 14.21
C MET A 117 8.32 2.76 14.71
N SER A 118 9.35 3.21 14.01
CA SER A 118 9.95 4.51 14.32
C SER A 118 8.97 5.65 14.00
N PRO A 119 9.07 6.82 14.67
CA PRO A 119 8.34 8.03 14.25
C PRO A 119 8.58 8.37 12.78
N LEU A 120 9.79 8.18 12.26
CA LEU A 120 10.13 8.48 10.87
C LEU A 120 9.40 7.58 9.87
N ALA A 121 9.29 6.27 10.13
CA ALA A 121 8.52 5.38 9.29
C ALA A 121 7.03 5.74 9.28
N ARG A 122 6.48 6.14 10.43
CA ARG A 122 5.08 6.60 10.55
C ARG A 122 4.84 7.92 9.83
N MET A 123 5.78 8.87 9.90
CA MET A 123 5.74 10.12 9.13
C MET A 123 5.82 9.86 7.62
N MET A 124 6.67 8.93 7.19
CA MET A 124 6.81 8.56 5.77
C MET A 124 5.50 8.02 5.20
N ALA A 125 4.77 7.19 5.96
CA ALA A 125 3.45 6.69 5.54
C ALA A 125 2.44 7.83 5.29
N ILE A 126 2.41 8.84 6.17
CA ILE A 126 1.54 10.03 6.02
C ILE A 126 1.94 10.82 4.76
N ALA A 127 3.24 11.07 4.57
CA ALA A 127 3.75 11.81 3.43
C ALA A 127 3.46 11.11 2.10
N ASP A 128 3.70 9.79 2.02
CA ASP A 128 3.44 8.98 0.83
C ASP A 128 1.95 8.97 0.46
N ILE A 129 1.07 8.76 1.45
CA ILE A 129 -0.38 8.77 1.21
C ILE A 129 -0.85 10.15 0.73
N PHE A 130 -0.38 11.24 1.35
CA PHE A 130 -0.77 12.58 0.96
C PHE A 130 -0.32 12.92 -0.47
N GLU A 131 0.93 12.60 -0.82
CA GLU A 131 1.46 12.76 -2.17
C GLU A 131 0.64 11.94 -3.17
N ALA A 132 0.39 10.66 -2.89
CA ALA A 132 -0.33 9.78 -3.79
C ALA A 132 -1.79 10.20 -4.02
N LEU A 133 -2.42 10.89 -3.07
CA LEU A 133 -3.78 11.42 -3.19
C LEU A 133 -3.82 12.72 -4.00
N THR A 134 -2.80 13.56 -3.86
CA THR A 134 -2.73 14.90 -4.45
C THR A 134 -2.01 14.94 -5.80
N ALA A 135 -1.27 13.89 -6.17
CA ALA A 135 -0.54 13.80 -7.44
C ALA A 135 -1.46 13.95 -8.67
N ALA A 136 -1.09 14.88 -9.56
CA ALA A 136 -1.82 15.20 -10.79
C ALA A 136 -1.26 14.52 -12.06
N ASP A 137 -0.15 13.80 -11.93
CA ASP A 137 0.59 13.16 -13.01
C ASP A 137 -0.02 11.82 -13.46
N ARG A 138 -1.10 11.36 -12.82
CA ARG A 138 -1.74 10.08 -13.11
C ARG A 138 -2.82 10.23 -14.19
N PRO A 139 -2.62 9.73 -15.42
CA PRO A 139 -3.54 9.97 -16.55
C PRO A 139 -4.94 9.39 -16.35
N TYR A 140 -5.09 8.42 -15.45
CA TYR A 140 -6.34 7.71 -15.19
C TYR A 140 -7.16 8.30 -14.03
N LYS A 141 -6.66 9.33 -13.33
CA LYS A 141 -7.33 9.87 -12.14
C LYS A 141 -7.10 11.36 -12.01
N LYS A 142 -8.19 12.13 -11.93
CA LYS A 142 -8.10 13.54 -11.59
C LYS A 142 -7.50 13.68 -10.18
N ALA A 143 -6.53 14.59 -10.06
CA ALA A 143 -5.92 14.94 -8.78
C ALA A 143 -7.00 15.38 -7.79
N LYS A 144 -6.86 14.98 -6.52
CA LYS A 144 -7.80 15.35 -5.47
C LYS A 144 -7.50 16.76 -4.95
N THR A 145 -8.52 17.43 -4.44
CA THR A 145 -8.33 18.69 -3.72
C THR A 145 -7.74 18.43 -2.33
N LEU A 146 -7.30 19.48 -1.64
CA LEU A 146 -6.77 19.35 -0.28
C LEU A 146 -7.83 18.85 0.69
N SER A 147 -9.02 19.42 0.66
CA SER A 147 -10.12 19.00 1.53
C SER A 147 -10.47 17.51 1.33
N GLU A 148 -10.52 17.04 0.08
CA GLU A 148 -10.79 15.64 -0.23
C GLU A 148 -9.67 14.73 0.27
N SER A 149 -8.41 15.12 0.06
CA SER A 149 -7.24 14.32 0.47
C SER A 149 -7.16 14.19 1.99
N ILE A 150 -7.36 15.29 2.71
CA ILE A 150 -7.35 15.33 4.18
C ILE A 150 -8.53 14.57 4.75
N GLY A 151 -9.72 14.70 4.17
CA GLY A 151 -10.89 13.91 4.58
C GLY A 151 -10.69 12.39 4.40
N ILE A 152 -9.96 11.96 3.36
CA ILE A 152 -9.56 10.55 3.20
C ILE A 152 -8.56 10.15 4.30
N MET A 153 -7.54 10.97 4.55
CA MET A 153 -6.53 10.68 5.57
C MET A 153 -7.12 10.64 6.98
N ALA A 154 -8.10 11.50 7.29
CA ALA A 154 -8.83 11.46 8.56
C ALA A 154 -9.57 10.12 8.77
N ARG A 155 -10.17 9.56 7.70
CA ARG A 155 -10.76 8.21 7.75
C ARG A 155 -9.70 7.14 7.97
N LEU A 156 -8.52 7.29 7.38
CA LEU A 156 -7.38 6.38 7.60
C LEU A 156 -6.86 6.47 9.05
N LYS A 157 -6.81 7.67 9.64
CA LYS A 157 -6.53 7.88 11.07
C LYS A 157 -7.55 7.13 11.93
N ALA A 158 -8.85 7.31 11.68
CA ALA A 158 -9.92 6.63 12.42
C ALA A 158 -9.86 5.10 12.29
N GLN A 159 -9.36 4.58 11.16
CA GLN A 159 -9.13 3.15 10.92
C GLN A 159 -7.78 2.65 11.45
N GLN A 160 -6.99 3.49 12.14
CA GLN A 160 -5.65 3.16 12.62
C GLN A 160 -4.68 2.72 11.50
N HIS A 161 -4.91 3.18 10.27
CA HIS A 161 -3.99 2.94 9.16
C HIS A 161 -2.78 3.87 9.20
N ILE A 162 -2.97 5.10 9.72
CA ILE A 162 -1.91 6.08 9.94
C ILE A 162 -1.88 6.52 11.41
N ASP A 163 -0.79 7.15 11.81
CA ASP A 163 -0.63 7.64 13.17
C ASP A 163 -1.42 8.92 13.42
N GLY A 164 -2.33 8.89 14.40
CA GLY A 164 -3.19 10.04 14.71
C GLY A 164 -2.44 11.27 15.21
N GLU A 165 -1.50 11.10 16.15
CA GLU A 165 -0.73 12.21 16.71
C GLU A 165 0.13 12.90 15.63
N LEU A 166 0.72 12.12 14.73
CA LEU A 166 1.51 12.66 13.63
C LEU A 166 0.65 13.29 12.53
N PHE A 167 -0.55 12.76 12.29
CA PHE A 167 -1.51 13.38 11.37
C PHE A 167 -1.99 14.73 11.90
N ASP A 168 -2.27 14.81 13.19
CA ASP A 168 -2.68 16.06 13.85
C ASP A 168 -1.55 17.09 13.81
N LEU A 169 -0.30 16.65 14.04
CA LEU A 169 0.88 17.49 13.85
C LEU A 169 1.02 17.97 12.40
N PHE A 170 0.80 17.08 11.42
CA PHE A 170 0.86 17.41 9.99
C PHE A 170 -0.15 18.50 9.60
N LEU A 171 -1.35 18.50 10.18
CA LEU A 171 -2.35 19.54 9.98
C LEU A 171 -2.00 20.83 10.72
N THR A 172 -1.76 20.74 12.03
CA THR A 172 -1.52 21.91 12.90
C THR A 172 -0.24 22.66 12.57
N SER A 173 0.78 21.99 12.04
CA SER A 173 2.02 22.65 11.59
C SER A 173 1.86 23.36 10.25
N GLY A 174 0.77 23.13 9.51
CA GLY A 174 0.53 23.70 8.18
C GLY A 174 1.41 23.15 7.05
N VAL A 175 2.19 22.08 7.30
CA VAL A 175 3.16 21.56 6.30
C VAL A 175 2.46 21.03 5.04
N TYR A 176 1.27 20.46 5.18
CA TYR A 176 0.45 20.03 4.04
C TYR A 176 0.12 21.19 3.09
N ARG A 177 -0.15 22.37 3.65
CA ARG A 177 -0.51 23.58 2.92
C ARG A 177 0.71 24.23 2.28
N GLU A 178 1.84 24.26 2.99
CA GLU A 178 3.11 24.72 2.43
C GLU A 178 3.52 23.87 1.22
N TYR A 179 3.44 22.54 1.35
CA TYR A 179 3.66 21.62 0.24
C TYR A 179 2.70 21.91 -0.92
N ALA A 180 1.41 22.05 -0.63
CA ALA A 180 0.39 22.30 -1.64
C ALA A 180 0.67 23.56 -2.45
N GLN A 181 0.97 24.67 -1.78
CA GLN A 181 1.27 25.96 -2.42
C GLN A 181 2.51 25.90 -3.31
N ARG A 182 3.45 25.02 -3.00
CA ARG A 182 4.71 24.90 -3.73
C ARG A 182 4.63 23.93 -4.92
N TYR A 183 3.84 22.87 -4.81
CA TYR A 183 3.92 21.74 -5.74
C TYR A 183 2.60 21.35 -6.42
N LEU A 184 1.44 21.74 -5.89
CA LEU A 184 0.14 21.37 -6.46
C LEU A 184 -0.39 22.46 -7.39
N ASP A 185 -1.30 22.05 -8.28
CA ASP A 185 -2.03 23.01 -9.11
C ASP A 185 -2.91 23.90 -8.20
N PRO A 186 -2.94 25.23 -8.40
CA PRO A 186 -3.78 26.14 -7.62
C PRO A 186 -5.26 25.71 -7.55
N ALA A 187 -5.78 25.04 -8.58
CA ALA A 187 -7.15 24.53 -8.60
C ALA A 187 -7.41 23.38 -7.61
N GLN A 188 -6.36 22.75 -7.06
CA GLN A 188 -6.47 21.73 -6.02
C GLN A 188 -6.50 22.31 -4.60
N ILE A 189 -6.11 23.58 -4.44
CA ILE A 189 -5.89 24.21 -3.13
C ILE A 189 -7.19 24.88 -2.69
N ASP A 190 -8.12 24.08 -2.18
CA ASP A 190 -9.34 24.54 -1.52
C ASP A 190 -9.13 24.74 -0.01
N GLU A 191 -10.13 25.34 0.64
CA GLU A 191 -10.11 25.59 2.08
C GLU A 191 -10.26 24.28 2.86
N VAL A 192 -9.51 24.18 3.95
CA VAL A 192 -9.52 23.04 4.86
C VAL A 192 -9.66 23.59 6.26
N ASP A 193 -10.77 23.29 6.92
CA ASP A 193 -10.91 23.51 8.35
C ASP A 193 -10.20 22.37 9.08
N THR A 194 -9.05 22.66 9.69
CA THR A 194 -8.26 21.64 10.39
C THR A 194 -8.89 21.23 11.72
N GLU A 195 -9.74 22.08 12.31
CA GLU A 195 -10.37 21.80 13.61
C GLU A 195 -11.32 20.60 13.52
N ASP A 196 -11.87 20.33 12.34
CA ASP A 196 -12.72 19.16 12.06
C ASP A 196 -12.00 17.80 12.16
N TYR A 197 -10.65 17.80 12.13
CA TYR A 197 -9.85 16.58 11.97
C TYR A 197 -8.86 16.30 13.10
N VAL A 198 -8.56 17.33 13.91
CA VAL A 198 -7.62 17.24 15.02
C VAL A 198 -8.36 16.82 16.29
N ASP A 199 -7.81 15.86 17.04
CA ASP A 199 -8.45 15.47 18.30
C ASP A 199 -8.32 16.59 19.34
N ALA A 200 -9.36 16.78 20.17
CA ALA A 200 -9.30 17.74 21.25
C ALA A 200 -8.17 17.36 22.23
N ALA A 201 -7.27 18.32 22.48
CA ALA A 201 -6.10 18.15 23.34
C ALA A 201 -6.45 17.87 24.81
#